data_AF-A0A392QCL1-F1
#
_entry.id   AF-A0A392QCL1-F1
#
_cell.length_a   1.000
_cell.length_b   1.000
_cell.length_c   1.000
_cell.angle_alpha   90.00
_cell.angle_beta   90.00
_cell.angle_gamma   90.00
#
_symmetry.space_group_name_H-M   'P 1'
#
loop_
_entity.id
_entity.type
_entity.pdbx_description
1 polymer ?
#
loop_
_entity_poly.entity_id
_entity_poly.type
_entity_poly.pdbx_seq_one_letter_code
_entity_poly.pdbx_strand_id
1 'polypeptide(L)'
;VVMLILILIFAVFHSGMASLRDAGEKLIGERAFRVIFAGISLPLAVTTVVYFINHRYDGVQLWQLQSTPGIHQFLWLSNFISF
;
A
#
# COMPACT_ATOMS: atom_id res chain seq x y z
N VAL A 1 -0.24 -11.52 10.89
CA VAL A 1 -1.69 -11.16 10.90
C VAL A 1 -1.91 -9.65 10.75
N VAL A 2 -1.25 -8.81 11.56
CA VAL A 2 -1.42 -7.34 11.51
C VAL A 2 -1.19 -6.76 10.11
N MET A 3 -0.13 -7.18 9.42
CA MET A 3 0.15 -6.73 8.05
C MET A 3 -1.02 -6.97 7.08
N LEU A 4 -1.64 -8.15 7.15
CA LEU A 4 -2.80 -8.48 6.32
C LEU A 4 -3.98 -7.57 6.63
N ILE A 5 -4.25 -7.31 7.92
CA ILE A 5 -5.32 -6.41 8.34
C ILE A 5 -5.07 -5.00 7.81
N LEU A 6 -3.85 -4.48 7.91
CA LEU A 6 -3.52 -3.14 7.39
C LEU A 6 -3.73 -3.03 5.88
N ILE A 7 -3.30 -4.05 5.11
CA ILE A 7 -3.54 -4.10 3.66
C ILE A 7 -5.04 -4.11 3.34
N LEU A 8 -5.83 -4.90 4.07
CA LEU A 8 -7.28 -4.97 3.86
C LEU A 8 -7.97 -3.65 4.21
N ILE A 9 -7.59 -3.01 5.33
CA ILE A 9 -8.11 -1.68 5.69
C ILE A 9 -7.76 -0.68 4.58
N PHE A 10 -6.50 -0.62 4.16
CA PHE A 10 -6.08 0.27 3.08
C PHE A 10 -6.87 0.01 1.79
N ALA A 11 -6.99 -1.25 1.36
CA ALA A 11 -7.72 -1.62 0.15
C ALA A 11 -9.21 -1.23 0.22
N VAL A 12 -9.87 -1.50 1.34
CA VAL A 12 -11.29 -1.15 1.53
C VAL A 12 -11.49 0.36 1.44
N PHE A 13 -10.70 1.15 2.15
CA PHE A 13 -10.87 2.61 2.12
C PHE A 13 -10.47 3.21 0.78
N HIS A 14 -9.32 2.83 0.23
CA HIS A 14 -8.81 3.38 -1.02
C HIS A 14 -9.71 3.02 -2.20
N SER A 15 -9.99 1.72 -2.41
CA SER A 15 -10.84 1.27 -3.51
C SER A 15 -12.32 1.59 -3.27
N GLY A 16 -12.80 1.50 -2.03
CA GLY A 16 -14.17 1.84 -1.68
C GLY A 16 -14.48 3.31 -1.94
N MET A 17 -13.65 4.23 -1.46
CA MET A 17 -13.84 5.65 -1.79
C MET A 17 -13.68 5.93 -3.28
N ALA A 18 -12.77 5.24 -3.98
CA ALA A 18 -12.63 5.40 -5.43
C ALA A 18 -13.94 5.02 -6.15
N SER A 19 -14.60 3.94 -5.72
CA SER A 19 -15.90 3.51 -6.27
C SER A 19 -17.05 4.47 -5.95
N LEU A 20 -16.97 5.18 -4.82
CA LEU A 20 -18.00 6.14 -4.38
C LEU A 20 -17.80 7.56 -4.94
N ARG A 21 -16.74 7.77 -5.74
CA ARG A 21 -16.35 9.09 -6.23
C ARG A 21 -17.50 9.86 -6.87
N ASP A 22 -18.19 9.27 -7.83
CA ASP A 22 -19.26 9.97 -8.57
C ASP A 22 -20.40 10.43 -7.66
N ALA A 23 -20.75 9.63 -6.64
CA ALA A 23 -21.77 9.98 -5.67
C ALA A 23 -21.26 11.04 -4.67
N GLY A 24 -20.02 10.89 -4.20
CA GLY A 24 -19.38 11.80 -3.25
C GLY A 24 -19.15 13.19 -3.84
N GLU A 25 -18.64 13.28 -5.07
CA GLU A 25 -18.41 14.56 -5.75
C GLU A 25 -19.72 15.34 -5.97
N LYS A 26 -20.84 14.65 -6.24
CA LYS A 26 -22.17 15.27 -6.33
C LYS A 26 -22.69 15.81 -5.00
N LEU A 27 -22.33 15.17 -3.88
CA LEU A 27 -22.84 15.54 -2.55
C LEU A 27 -22.05 16.68 -1.91
N ILE A 28 -20.72 16.65 -1.99
CA ILE A 28 -19.83 17.57 -1.27
C ILE A 28 -18.92 18.40 -2.19
N GLY A 29 -18.98 18.17 -3.50
CA GLY A 29 -18.12 18.82 -4.49
C GLY A 29 -16.77 18.12 -4.68
N GLU A 30 -16.21 18.25 -5.89
CA GLU A 30 -14.98 17.56 -6.30
C GLU A 30 -13.78 17.85 -5.40
N ARG A 31 -13.59 19.11 -5.02
CA ARG A 31 -12.42 19.52 -4.22
C ARG A 31 -12.47 18.91 -2.82
N ALA A 32 -13.62 18.98 -2.16
CA ALA A 32 -13.78 18.42 -0.82
C ALA A 32 -13.61 16.90 -0.83
N PHE A 33 -14.21 16.22 -1.82
CA PHE A 33 -14.07 14.78 -1.99
C PHE A 33 -12.60 14.36 -2.17
N ARG A 34 -11.84 15.03 -3.05
CA ARG A 34 -10.41 14.72 -3.24
C ARG A 34 -9.58 14.92 -1.98
N VAL A 35 -9.84 15.97 -1.21
CA VAL A 35 -9.11 16.23 0.04
C VAL A 35 -9.38 15.13 1.06
N ILE A 36 -10.64 14.70 1.21
CA ILE A 36 -11.00 13.57 2.09
C ILE A 36 -10.35 12.27 1.58
N PHE A 37 -10.47 12.01 0.28
CA PHE A 37 -9.91 10.81 -0.35
C PHE A 37 -8.40 10.69 -0.10
N ALA A 38 -7.65 11.77 -0.37
CA ALA A 38 -6.20 11.82 -0.16
C ALA A 38 -5.86 11.81 1.34
N GLY A 39 -6.62 12.54 2.15
CA GLY A 39 -6.43 12.64 3.60
C GLY A 39 -6.62 11.33 4.34
N ILE A 40 -7.41 10.40 3.80
CA ILE A 40 -7.56 9.04 4.36
C ILE A 40 -6.56 8.08 3.69
N SER A 41 -6.42 8.12 2.36
CA SER A 41 -5.60 7.16 1.62
C SER A 41 -4.10 7.31 1.92
N LEU A 42 -3.58 8.54 1.97
CA LEU A 42 -2.15 8.77 2.15
C LEU A 42 -1.66 8.32 3.53
N PRO A 43 -2.32 8.67 4.66
CA PRO A 43 -1.91 8.16 5.96
C PRO A 43 -2.01 6.63 6.04
N LEU A 44 -3.07 6.02 5.51
CA LEU A 44 -3.20 4.56 5.51
C LEU A 44 -2.10 3.89 4.70
N ALA A 45 -1.73 4.45 3.53
CA ALA A 45 -0.61 3.96 2.74
C ALA A 45 0.71 4.07 3.52
N VAL A 46 1.00 5.25 4.09
CA VAL A 46 2.21 5.49 4.88
C VAL A 46 2.29 4.54 6.06
N THR A 47 1.22 4.40 6.85
CA THR A 47 1.16 3.47 7.98
C THR A 47 1.43 2.04 7.53
N THR A 48 0.82 1.60 6.43
CA THR A 48 1.00 0.25 5.88
C THR A 48 2.45 -0.01 5.47
N VAL A 49 3.07 0.93 4.75
CA VAL A 49 4.47 0.83 4.30
C VAL A 49 5.44 0.86 5.48
N VAL A 50 5.28 1.79 6.42
CA VAL A 50 6.14 1.91 7.59
C VAL A 50 6.04 0.67 8.46
N TYR A 51 4.83 0.17 8.70
CA TYR A 51 4.63 -1.07 9.45
C TYR A 51 5.32 -2.26 8.78
N PHE A 52 5.15 -2.40 7.45
CA PHE A 52 5.79 -3.45 6.67
C PHE A 52 7.32 -3.45 6.84
N ILE A 53 7.97 -2.30 6.68
CA ILE A 53 9.43 -2.18 6.79
C ILE A 53 9.92 -2.52 8.20
N ASN A 54 9.21 -2.03 9.23
CA ASN A 54 9.58 -2.22 10.63
C ASN A 54 9.40 -3.67 11.09
N HIS A 55 8.43 -4.39 10.54
CA HIS A 55 8.07 -5.75 10.95
C HIS A 55 8.42 -6.79 9.87
N ARG A 56 9.35 -6.45 8.96
CA ARG A 56 9.67 -7.24 7.76
C ARG A 56 10.18 -8.67 8.03
N TYR A 57 10.60 -8.95 9.27
CA TYR A 57 11.10 -10.26 9.69
C TYR A 57 10.26 -10.93 10.79
N ASP A 58 9.11 -10.36 11.16
CA ASP A 58 8.30 -10.84 12.28
C ASP A 58 7.46 -12.08 11.93
N GLY A 59 7.41 -12.45 10.65
CA GLY A 59 6.65 -13.58 10.13
C GLY A 59 7.47 -14.87 9.98
N VAL A 60 6.81 -15.90 9.45
CA VAL A 60 7.50 -17.14 9.07
C VAL A 60 8.29 -16.89 7.79
N GLN A 61 9.60 -17.03 7.87
CA GLN A 61 10.46 -16.95 6.71
C GLN A 61 10.33 -18.24 5.87
N LEU A 62 9.75 -18.12 4.67
CA LEU A 62 9.60 -19.25 3.74
C LEU A 62 10.87 -19.51 2.92
N TRP A 63 11.64 -18.46 2.63
CA TRP A 63 12.84 -18.51 1.78
C TRP A 63 13.91 -17.53 2.29
N GLN A 64 15.19 -17.89 2.19
CA GLN A 64 16.34 -17.05 2.54
C GLN A 64 17.31 -17.02 1.36
N LEU A 65 17.14 -16.07 0.44
CA LEU A 65 17.90 -15.97 -0.80
C LEU A 65 18.84 -14.76 -0.86
N GLN A 66 18.93 -13.98 0.23
CA GLN A 66 19.69 -12.74 0.31
C GLN A 66 21.18 -12.93 0.03
N SER A 67 21.74 -14.09 0.35
CA SER A 67 23.14 -14.45 0.10
C SER A 67 23.37 -15.16 -1.24
N THR A 68 22.31 -15.43 -2.02
CA THR A 68 22.45 -16.14 -3.29
C THR A 68 23.04 -15.19 -4.34
N PRO A 69 24.14 -15.55 -5.01
CA PRO A 69 24.75 -14.72 -6.04
C PRO A 69 23.76 -14.35 -7.15
N GLY A 70 23.77 -13.10 -7.60
CA GLY A 70 22.93 -12.62 -8.71
C GLY A 70 21.50 -12.22 -8.31
N ILE A 71 20.97 -12.66 -7.16
CA ILE A 71 19.59 -12.33 -6.74
C ILE A 71 19.41 -10.83 -6.51
N HIS A 72 20.40 -10.16 -5.90
CA HIS A 72 20.32 -8.72 -5.68
C HIS A 72 20.17 -7.94 -6.99
N GLN A 73 21.03 -8.23 -7.99
CA GLN A 73 21.01 -7.58 -9.29
C GLN A 73 19.69 -7.83 -10.03
N PHE A 74 19.20 -9.07 -9.99
CA PHE A 74 17.96 -9.45 -10.63
C PHE A 74 16.74 -8.72 -10.03
N LEU A 75 16.64 -8.67 -8.70
CA LEU A 75 15.54 -7.97 -8.02
C LEU A 75 15.59 -6.47 -8.29
N TRP A 76 16.79 -5.88 -8.28
CA TRP A 76 16.97 -4.45 -8.55
C TRP A 76 16.55 -4.10 -9.97
N LEU A 77 17.01 -4.86 -10.98
CA LEU A 77 16.62 -4.64 -12.38
C LEU A 77 15.12 -4.83 -12.59
N SER A 78 14.54 -5.86 -11.98
CA SER A 78 13.10 -6.12 -12.04
C SER A 78 12.29 -4.96 -11.44
N ASN A 79 12.75 -4.42 -10.30
CA ASN A 79 12.11 -3.26 -9.69
C ASN A 79 12.24 -2.01 -10.57
N PHE A 80 13.40 -1.79 -11.17
CA PHE A 80 13.64 -0.66 -12.09
C PHE A 80 12.72 -0.71 -13.31
N ILE A 81 12.51 -1.88 -13.92
CA ILE A 81 11.62 -2.05 -15.09
C ILE A 81 10.13 -1.87 -14.71
N SER A 82 9.76 -2.12 -13.45
CA SER A 82 8.38 -2.02 -12.99
C SER A 82 7.88 -0.58 -12.77
N PHE A 83 8.78 0.41 -12.72
CA PHE A 83 8.46 1.83 -12.59
C PHE A 83 8.37 2.51 -13.95
#